data_AF-A0A0G1XCG7-F1
#
_entry.id   AF-A0A0G1XCG7-F1
#
_cell.length_a   1.000
_cell.length_b   1.000
_cell.length_c   1.000
_cell.angle_alpha   90.00
_cell.angle_beta   90.00
_cell.angle_gamma   90.00
#
_symmetry.space_group_name_H-M   'P 1'
#
loop_
_entity.id
_entity.type
_entity.pdbx_description
1 polymer ?
#
loop_
_entity_poly.entity_id
_entity_poly.type
_entity_poly.pdbx_seq_one_letter_code
_entity_poly.pdbx_strand_id
1 'polypeptide(L)'
;MQNGEDTGDPLVDFVISRLPKFERMDLPVEDPTGVEVTFVRNKKEIKAFVPVLKDKRFSIPILALPDTAKADYTAFKEYKTSTRRWTQKMVDESGQISFYATAVWLAKKVVPEDIELVCAETAYNPDGSLSPTGDIWRFPTKRTMVDVIKMTSRMKRAWAGIKELGDKTLF
;
A
#
# COMPACT_ATOMS: atom_id res chain seq x y z
N MET A 1 -3.37 30.00 1.88
CA MET A 1 -2.14 30.81 1.73
C MET A 1 -0.94 29.90 1.94
N GLN A 2 -0.10 29.83 0.91
CA GLN A 2 1.37 29.65 0.89
C GLN A 2 2.08 28.75 1.94
N ASN A 3 2.64 27.64 1.48
CA ASN A 3 4.09 27.49 1.23
C ASN A 3 4.38 26.04 0.79
N GLY A 4 4.40 25.81 -0.53
CA GLY A 4 5.14 24.68 -1.10
C GLY A 4 6.52 25.23 -1.41
N GLU A 5 7.53 24.76 -0.70
CA GLU A 5 8.92 25.12 -0.99
C GLU A 5 9.29 24.48 -2.33
N ASP A 6 9.35 25.31 -3.38
CA ASP A 6 10.00 24.94 -4.63
C ASP A 6 11.47 24.71 -4.32
N THR A 7 11.98 23.53 -4.66
CA THR A 7 13.37 23.15 -4.36
C THR A 7 14.37 23.91 -5.24
N GLY A 8 13.89 24.63 -6.25
CA GLY A 8 14.69 25.44 -7.17
C GLY A 8 15.32 24.61 -8.29
N ASP A 9 15.13 23.28 -8.29
CA ASP A 9 15.56 22.38 -9.35
C ASP A 9 14.33 21.89 -10.15
N PRO A 10 14.19 22.32 -11.42
CA PRO A 10 13.00 22.05 -12.22
C PRO A 10 12.78 20.55 -12.52
N LEU A 11 13.83 19.71 -12.45
CA LEU A 11 13.69 18.26 -12.61
C LEU A 11 13.13 17.60 -11.34
N VAL A 12 13.58 18.06 -10.18
CA VAL A 12 13.09 17.59 -8.87
C VAL A 12 11.65 18.02 -8.67
N ASP A 13 11.33 19.28 -8.96
CA ASP A 13 9.97 19.80 -8.87
C ASP A 13 9.02 19.09 -9.85
N PHE A 14 9.49 18.73 -11.06
CA PHE A 14 8.72 17.93 -12.01
C PHE A 14 8.45 16.51 -11.50
N VAL A 15 9.45 15.84 -10.91
CA VAL A 15 9.27 14.52 -10.32
C VAL A 15 8.34 14.57 -9.10
N ILE A 16 8.48 15.56 -8.23
CA ILE A 16 7.58 15.78 -7.08
C ILE A 16 6.15 16.07 -7.52
N SER A 17 5.96 16.81 -8.61
CA SER A 17 4.63 17.09 -9.17
C SER A 17 3.93 15.84 -9.75
N ARG A 18 4.73 14.85 -10.18
CA ARG A 18 4.29 13.59 -10.80
C ARG A 18 4.19 12.43 -9.80
N LEU A 19 4.87 12.53 -8.66
CA LEU A 19 4.59 11.66 -7.52
C LEU A 19 3.17 11.95 -7.05
N PRO A 20 2.32 10.93 -6.82
CA PRO A 20 1.03 11.16 -6.22
C PRO A 20 1.27 11.92 -4.91
N LYS A 21 0.66 13.11 -4.79
CA LYS A 21 0.65 13.84 -3.51
C LYS A 21 0.20 12.82 -2.48
N PHE A 22 1.10 12.38 -1.61
CA PHE A 22 0.69 11.70 -0.40
C PHE A 22 -0.21 12.73 0.29
N GLU A 23 -1.54 12.54 0.19
CA GLU A 23 -2.50 13.28 1.00
C GLU A 23 -1.92 13.22 2.40
N ARG A 24 -1.70 14.39 3.02
CA ARG A 24 -1.20 14.49 4.40
C ARG A 24 -1.97 13.45 5.21
N MET A 25 -1.30 12.39 5.63
CA MET A 25 -1.92 11.41 6.50
C MET A 25 -2.16 12.15 7.80
N ASP A 26 -3.42 12.49 8.07
CA ASP A 26 -3.79 13.19 9.28
C ASP A 26 -3.39 12.35 10.50
N LEU A 27 -3.08 13.07 11.58
CA LEU A 27 -2.37 12.58 12.76
C LEU A 27 -2.88 11.22 13.26
N PRO A 28 -1.98 10.26 13.54
CA PRO A 28 -2.37 8.98 14.13
C PRO A 28 -3.01 9.22 15.50
N VAL A 29 -4.22 8.69 15.72
CA VAL A 29 -4.79 8.55 17.06
C VAL A 29 -4.41 7.15 17.55
N GLU A 30 -3.49 7.09 18.51
CA GLU A 30 -2.95 5.83 19.03
C GLU A 30 -4.01 5.04 19.83
N ASP A 31 -4.18 3.76 19.51
CA ASP A 31 -4.81 2.77 20.40
C ASP A 31 -3.75 2.27 21.41
N PRO A 32 -4.04 2.25 22.73
CA PRO A 32 -3.14 1.70 23.76
C PRO A 32 -2.70 0.24 23.54
N THR A 33 -3.31 -0.51 22.61
CA THR A 33 -2.87 -1.88 22.26
C THR A 33 -1.72 -1.95 21.23
N GLY A 34 -1.42 -0.85 20.52
CA GLY A 34 -0.34 -0.78 19.53
C GLY A 34 -0.60 -1.54 18.21
N VAL A 35 -1.85 -1.94 17.93
CA VAL A 35 -2.21 -2.75 16.74
C VAL A 35 -3.05 -1.98 15.73
N GLU A 36 -3.83 -1.00 16.16
CA GLU A 36 -4.71 -0.20 15.32
C GLU A 36 -4.44 1.30 15.50
N VAL A 37 -4.41 2.03 14.39
CA VAL A 37 -4.25 3.48 14.36
C VAL A 37 -5.42 4.04 13.57
N THR A 38 -6.11 5.02 14.15
CA THR A 38 -7.17 5.72 13.43
C THR A 38 -6.58 6.93 12.72
N PHE A 39 -6.81 7.00 11.42
CA PHE A 39 -6.48 8.12 10.55
C PHE A 39 -7.77 8.84 10.15
N VAL A 40 -7.71 10.15 9.96
CA VAL A 40 -8.81 10.88 9.32
C VAL A 40 -8.47 11.06 7.84
N ARG A 41 -9.38 10.68 6.95
CA ARG A 41 -9.25 10.92 5.51
C ARG A 41 -10.57 11.43 4.98
N ASN A 42 -10.58 12.61 4.34
CA ASN A 42 -11.79 13.23 3.82
C ASN A 42 -12.93 13.33 4.86
N LYS A 43 -12.57 13.70 6.11
CA LYS A 43 -13.50 13.78 7.26
C LYS A 43 -14.13 12.44 7.68
N LYS A 44 -13.59 11.31 7.22
CA LYS A 44 -13.97 9.96 7.67
C LYS A 44 -12.83 9.34 8.45
N GLU A 45 -13.16 8.68 9.56
CA GLU A 45 -12.21 7.88 10.31
C GLU A 45 -11.94 6.57 9.56
N ILE A 46 -10.66 6.28 9.36
CA ILE A 46 -10.16 5.06 8.76
C ILE A 46 -9.29 4.37 9.79
N LYS A 47 -9.65 3.14 10.15
CA LYS A 47 -8.80 2.28 10.98
C LYS A 47 -7.76 1.61 10.08
N ALA A 48 -6.50 1.91 10.32
CA ALA A 48 -5.40 1.16 9.74
C ALA A 48 -4.76 0.28 10.82
N PHE A 49 -4.14 -0.80 10.40
CA PHE A 49 -3.37 -1.66 11.27
C PHE A 49 -1.89 -1.32 11.11
N VAL A 50 -1.19 -1.21 12.23
CA VAL A 50 0.25 -0.95 12.26
C VAL A 50 0.98 -2.11 12.94
N PRO A 51 0.94 -3.33 12.36
CA PRO A 51 1.67 -4.45 12.93
C PRO A 51 3.17 -4.17 12.93
N VAL A 52 3.82 -4.68 13.97
CA VAL A 52 5.27 -4.60 14.09
C VAL A 52 5.90 -5.91 13.63
N LEU A 53 6.68 -5.85 12.55
CA LEU A 53 7.56 -6.94 12.16
C LEU A 53 8.81 -6.91 13.03
N LYS A 54 8.91 -7.88 13.94
CA LYS A 54 10.07 -8.02 14.82
C LYS A 54 11.21 -8.77 14.12
N ASP A 55 12.41 -8.22 14.23
CA ASP A 55 13.68 -8.89 13.97
C ASP A 55 14.53 -8.90 15.25
N LYS A 56 15.60 -9.69 15.29
CA LYS A 56 16.50 -9.75 16.46
C LYS A 56 17.15 -8.39 16.74
N ARG A 57 17.33 -7.55 15.72
CA ARG A 57 18.08 -6.28 15.80
C ARG A 57 17.23 -5.02 15.75
N PHE A 58 15.99 -5.12 15.26
CA PHE A 58 15.12 -3.96 15.06
C PHE A 58 13.66 -4.38 14.96
N SER A 59 12.78 -3.40 15.16
CA SER A 59 11.35 -3.51 14.89
C SER A 59 11.00 -2.65 13.69
N ILE A 60 10.20 -3.18 12.77
CA ILE A 60 9.69 -2.43 11.62
C ILE A 60 8.19 -2.20 11.82
N PRO A 61 7.74 -0.95 12.03
CA PRO A 61 6.31 -0.65 11.96
C PRO A 61 5.84 -0.75 10.51
N ILE A 62 4.76 -1.49 10.27
CA ILE A 62 4.21 -1.72 8.94
C ILE A 62 2.85 -1.05 8.86
N LEU A 63 2.73 0.05 8.13
CA LEU A 63 1.43 0.65 7.84
C LEU A 63 0.79 -0.04 6.64
N ALA A 64 -0.38 -0.65 6.85
CA ALA A 64 -1.12 -1.31 5.79
C ALA A 64 -2.61 -0.93 5.83
N LEU A 65 -3.12 -0.58 4.66
CA LEU A 65 -4.51 -0.19 4.45
C LEU A 65 -5.00 -0.75 3.10
N PRO A 66 -5.64 -1.94 3.10
CA PRO A 66 -6.37 -2.44 1.94
C PRO A 66 -7.55 -1.53 1.65
N ASP A 67 -7.94 -1.39 0.39
CA ASP A 67 -9.08 -0.53 0.01
C ASP A 67 -10.39 -0.95 0.69
N THR A 68 -10.61 -2.26 0.76
CA THR A 68 -11.71 -2.85 1.55
C THR A 68 -11.28 -4.17 2.17
N ALA A 69 -11.72 -4.44 3.39
CA ALA A 69 -11.48 -5.70 4.08
C ALA A 69 -12.70 -6.11 4.91
N LYS A 70 -12.90 -7.41 5.13
CA LYS A 70 -13.80 -7.89 6.17
C LYS A 70 -13.28 -7.47 7.54
N ALA A 71 -14.18 -7.32 8.52
CA ALA A 71 -13.82 -6.95 9.89
C ALA A 71 -12.85 -7.95 10.56
N ASP A 72 -12.93 -9.23 10.19
CA ASP A 72 -12.04 -10.30 10.66
C ASP A 72 -10.77 -10.47 9.80
N TYR A 73 -10.61 -9.66 8.75
CA TYR A 73 -9.52 -9.69 7.78
C TYR A 73 -9.32 -11.04 7.06
N THR A 74 -10.32 -11.93 7.05
CA THR A 74 -10.27 -13.18 6.29
C THR A 74 -10.36 -12.96 4.78
N ALA A 75 -10.85 -11.79 4.36
CA ALA A 75 -10.96 -11.38 2.97
C ALA A 75 -10.67 -9.88 2.79
N PHE A 76 -10.12 -9.51 1.63
CA PHE A 76 -9.96 -8.12 1.22
C PHE A 76 -10.03 -7.94 -0.30
N LYS A 77 -10.37 -6.74 -0.76
CA LYS A 77 -10.32 -6.38 -2.18
C LYS A 77 -9.41 -5.19 -2.42
N GLU A 78 -8.70 -5.25 -3.53
CA GLU A 78 -7.88 -4.16 -4.07
C GLU A 78 -8.54 -3.64 -5.35
N TYR A 79 -8.79 -2.34 -5.40
CA TYR A 79 -9.37 -1.69 -6.57
C TYR A 79 -8.31 -0.95 -7.37
N LYS A 80 -8.34 -1.13 -8.69
CA LYS A 80 -7.47 -0.40 -9.62
C LYS A 80 -8.29 0.15 -10.78
N THR A 81 -7.75 1.19 -11.40
CA THR A 81 -8.15 1.66 -12.72
C THR A 81 -6.94 1.59 -13.64
N SER A 82 -7.08 1.06 -14.85
CA SER A 82 -5.94 0.98 -15.76
C SER A 82 -6.33 0.94 -17.22
N THR A 83 -5.51 1.60 -18.05
CA THR A 83 -5.47 1.41 -19.51
C THR A 83 -4.70 0.16 -19.91
N ARG A 84 -3.85 -0.35 -19.03
CA ARG A 84 -3.10 -1.58 -19.26
C ARG A 84 -3.92 -2.75 -18.75
N ARG A 85 -4.07 -3.75 -19.62
CA ARG A 85 -4.69 -5.01 -19.24
C ARG A 85 -3.90 -5.71 -18.14
N TRP A 86 -4.56 -5.92 -17.01
CA TRP A 86 -4.05 -6.78 -15.94
C TRP A 86 -4.17 -8.25 -16.34
N THR A 87 -3.25 -9.06 -15.82
CA THR A 87 -3.27 -10.51 -15.99
C THR A 87 -3.25 -11.17 -14.63
N GLN A 88 -3.78 -12.40 -14.53
CA GLN A 88 -3.76 -13.16 -13.29
C GLN A 88 -2.34 -13.27 -12.70
N LYS A 89 -1.35 -13.51 -13.55
CA LYS A 89 0.07 -13.55 -13.15
C LYS A 89 0.54 -12.27 -12.45
N MET A 90 0.18 -11.09 -12.98
CA MET A 90 0.53 -9.80 -12.36
C MET A 90 -0.11 -9.63 -10.98
N VAL A 91 -1.33 -10.15 -10.79
CA VAL A 91 -2.05 -10.12 -9.51
C VAL A 91 -1.41 -11.10 -8.52
N ASP A 92 -1.09 -12.32 -8.97
CA ASP A 92 -0.44 -13.34 -8.16
C ASP A 92 0.98 -12.94 -7.72
N GLU A 93 1.69 -12.18 -8.57
CA GLU A 93 3.03 -11.65 -8.27
C GLU A 93 2.99 -10.27 -7.58
N SER A 94 1.80 -9.70 -7.35
CA SER A 94 1.66 -8.37 -6.77
C SER A 94 2.27 -8.29 -5.37
N GLY A 95 3.32 -7.47 -5.26
CA GLY A 95 3.98 -7.17 -4.00
C GLY A 95 3.07 -6.42 -3.03
N GLN A 96 2.15 -5.58 -3.52
CA GLN A 96 1.20 -4.84 -2.69
C GLN A 96 0.21 -5.79 -2.00
N ILE A 97 -0.36 -6.74 -2.76
CA ILE A 97 -1.28 -7.76 -2.23
C ILE A 97 -0.56 -8.65 -1.20
N SER A 98 0.66 -9.10 -1.51
CA SER A 98 1.48 -9.88 -0.57
C SER A 98 1.84 -9.08 0.69
N PHE A 99 2.05 -7.77 0.56
CA PHE A 99 2.34 -6.88 1.68
C PHE A 99 1.14 -6.75 2.62
N TYR A 100 -0.07 -6.53 2.08
CA TYR A 100 -1.30 -6.49 2.87
C TYR A 100 -1.59 -7.82 3.56
N ALA A 101 -1.51 -8.95 2.84
CA ALA A 101 -1.70 -10.27 3.44
C ALA A 101 -0.70 -10.55 4.58
N THR A 102 0.56 -10.11 4.42
CA THR A 102 1.59 -10.24 5.45
C THR A 102 1.28 -9.38 6.67
N ALA A 103 0.82 -8.15 6.47
CA ALA A 103 0.45 -7.26 7.57
C ALA A 103 -0.79 -7.79 8.33
N VAL A 104 -1.79 -8.33 7.64
CA VAL A 104 -2.91 -9.04 8.27
C VAL A 104 -2.41 -10.21 9.12
N TRP A 105 -1.52 -11.05 8.57
CA TRP A 105 -0.95 -12.17 9.33
C TRP A 105 -0.18 -11.70 10.57
N LEU A 106 0.61 -10.63 10.47
CA LEU A 106 1.34 -10.09 11.62
C LEU A 106 0.38 -9.63 12.73
N ALA A 107 -0.72 -8.98 12.38
CA ALA A 107 -1.70 -8.41 13.30
C ALA A 107 -2.65 -9.46 13.91
N LYS A 108 -3.23 -10.34 13.09
CA LYS A 108 -4.34 -11.24 13.47
C LYS A 108 -3.97 -12.72 13.44
N LYS A 109 -2.75 -13.07 12.99
CA LYS A 109 -2.25 -14.46 12.83
C LYS A 109 -3.05 -15.31 11.85
N VAL A 110 -3.81 -14.68 10.97
CA VAL A 110 -4.58 -15.31 9.89
C VAL A 110 -3.99 -14.89 8.54
N VAL A 111 -3.94 -15.82 7.59
CA VAL A 111 -3.65 -15.50 6.19
C VAL A 111 -4.99 -15.36 5.46
N PRO A 112 -5.29 -14.23 4.81
CA PRO A 112 -6.55 -14.07 4.07
C PRO A 112 -6.68 -15.12 2.97
N GLU A 113 -7.84 -15.76 2.87
CA GLU A 113 -8.10 -16.85 1.91
C GLU A 113 -8.87 -16.38 0.68
N ASP A 114 -9.61 -15.27 0.81
CA ASP A 114 -10.43 -14.67 -0.24
C ASP A 114 -9.90 -13.27 -0.57
N ILE A 115 -9.04 -13.21 -1.59
CA ILE A 115 -8.41 -11.97 -2.05
C ILE A 115 -8.82 -11.75 -3.50
N GLU A 116 -9.31 -10.56 -3.83
CA GLU A 116 -9.70 -10.20 -5.21
C GLU A 116 -9.06 -8.86 -5.60
N LEU A 117 -8.41 -8.82 -6.77
CA LEU A 117 -8.13 -7.55 -7.43
C LEU A 117 -9.26 -7.25 -8.43
N VAL A 118 -9.86 -6.08 -8.31
CA VAL A 118 -10.90 -5.57 -9.20
C VAL A 118 -10.33 -4.38 -9.96
N CYS A 119 -10.15 -4.53 -11.28
CA CYS A 119 -9.65 -3.47 -12.14
C CYS A 119 -10.77 -2.96 -13.05
N ALA A 120 -11.15 -1.69 -12.91
CA ALA A 120 -11.95 -1.02 -13.93
C ALA A 120 -11.04 -0.61 -15.10
N GLU A 121 -11.38 -1.05 -16.30
CA GLU A 121 -10.63 -0.66 -17.49
C GLU A 121 -10.93 0.81 -17.82
N THR A 122 -9.89 1.53 -18.22
CA THR A 122 -9.98 2.91 -18.67
C THR A 122 -9.38 3.05 -20.05
N ALA A 123 -9.89 3.94 -20.88
CA ALA A 123 -9.32 4.26 -22.19
C ALA A 123 -9.15 5.77 -22.35
N TYR A 124 -8.22 6.15 -23.21
CA TYR A 124 -8.07 7.53 -23.65
C TYR A 124 -9.13 7.83 -24.72
N ASN A 125 -9.86 8.91 -24.50
CA ASN A 125 -10.77 9.49 -25.47
C ASN A 125 -9.99 10.28 -26.54
N PRO A 126 -10.62 10.63 -27.68
CA PRO A 126 -9.98 11.43 -28.73
C PRO A 126 -9.47 12.81 -28.26
N ASP A 127 -10.05 13.36 -27.21
CA ASP A 127 -9.62 14.62 -26.56
C ASP A 127 -8.45 14.42 -25.58
N GLY A 128 -7.93 13.20 -25.46
CA GLY A 128 -6.85 12.84 -24.52
C GLY A 128 -7.31 12.64 -23.08
N SER A 129 -8.60 12.80 -22.77
CA SER A 129 -9.13 12.52 -21.43
C SER A 129 -9.17 11.01 -21.15
N LEU A 130 -9.00 10.63 -19.88
CA LEU A 130 -9.09 9.24 -19.45
C LEU A 130 -10.49 8.97 -18.90
N SER A 131 -11.17 7.94 -19.40
CA SER A 131 -12.50 7.54 -18.91
C SER A 131 -12.65 6.03 -18.77
N PRO A 132 -13.50 5.54 -17.84
CA PRO A 132 -13.81 4.11 -17.75
C PRO A 132 -14.47 3.60 -19.04
N THR A 133 -14.06 2.42 -19.51
CA THR A 133 -14.70 1.78 -20.68
C THR A 133 -16.03 1.13 -20.35
N GLY A 134 -16.28 0.87 -19.06
CA GLY A 134 -17.40 0.07 -18.57
C GLY A 134 -17.00 -1.37 -18.26
N ASP A 135 -15.83 -1.82 -18.73
CA ASP A 135 -15.33 -3.16 -18.45
C ASP A 135 -14.66 -3.26 -17.08
N ILE A 136 -14.89 -4.38 -16.42
CA ILE A 136 -14.31 -4.69 -15.11
C ILE A 136 -13.67 -6.08 -15.17
N TRP A 137 -12.40 -6.15 -14.80
CA TRP A 137 -11.68 -7.41 -14.66
C TRP A 137 -11.52 -7.77 -13.19
N ARG A 138 -11.84 -9.02 -12.87
CA ARG A 138 -11.79 -9.57 -11.52
C ARG A 138 -10.80 -10.71 -11.49
N PHE A 139 -9.87 -10.63 -10.55
CA PHE A 139 -8.80 -11.60 -10.40
C PHE A 139 -8.78 -12.09 -8.96
N PRO A 140 -9.47 -13.21 -8.66
CA PRO A 140 -9.28 -13.93 -7.41
C PRO A 140 -7.81 -14.36 -7.31
N THR A 141 -7.21 -14.19 -6.14
CA THR A 141 -5.84 -14.61 -5.86
C THR A 141 -5.75 -15.15 -4.44
N LYS A 142 -4.64 -15.81 -4.11
CA LYS A 142 -4.39 -16.37 -2.79
C LYS A 142 -2.96 -16.10 -2.36
N ARG A 143 -2.74 -16.08 -1.06
CA ARG A 143 -1.40 -16.07 -0.47
C ARG A 143 -1.26 -17.23 0.50
N THR A 144 -0.07 -17.80 0.52
CA THR A 144 0.32 -18.89 1.41
C THR A 144 1.27 -18.37 2.49
N MET A 145 1.54 -19.19 3.50
CA MET A 145 2.57 -18.87 4.49
C MET A 145 3.95 -18.67 3.86
N VAL A 146 4.24 -19.36 2.75
CA VAL A 146 5.49 -19.19 2.01
C VAL A 146 5.59 -17.77 1.46
N ASP A 147 4.49 -17.20 0.97
CA ASP A 147 4.47 -15.83 0.46
C ASP A 147 4.67 -14.81 1.57
N VAL A 148 4.09 -15.06 2.74
CA VAL A 148 4.29 -14.24 3.96
C VAL A 148 5.76 -14.27 4.39
N ILE A 149 6.39 -15.45 4.43
CA ILE A 149 7.82 -15.59 4.78
C ILE A 149 8.72 -14.87 3.75
N LYS A 150 8.42 -15.02 2.46
CA LYS A 150 9.14 -14.29 1.40
C LYS A 150 8.98 -12.78 1.53
N MET A 151 7.77 -12.31 1.83
CA MET A 151 7.48 -10.89 1.97
C MET A 151 8.13 -10.28 3.20
N THR A 152 8.04 -10.92 4.37
CA THR A 152 8.75 -10.48 5.59
C THR A 152 10.27 -10.37 5.34
N SER A 153 10.85 -11.32 4.61
CA SER A 153 12.27 -11.28 4.23
C SER A 153 12.59 -10.11 3.29
N ARG A 154 11.69 -9.79 2.35
CA ARG A 154 11.81 -8.61 1.48
C ARG A 154 11.71 -7.31 2.27
N MET A 155 10.75 -7.20 3.20
CA MET A 155 10.56 -6.02 4.07
C MET A 155 11.81 -5.74 4.92
N LYS A 156 12.39 -6.77 5.53
CA LYS A 156 13.62 -6.64 6.33
C LYS A 156 14.80 -6.11 5.51
N ARG A 157 14.98 -6.63 4.28
CA ARG A 157 16.02 -6.15 3.36
C ARG A 157 15.79 -4.71 2.93
N ALA A 158 14.54 -4.35 2.60
CA ALA A 158 14.19 -2.97 2.25
C ALA A 158 14.47 -2.00 3.40
N TRP A 159 14.10 -2.37 4.63
CA TRP A 159 14.37 -1.56 5.82
C TRP A 159 15.86 -1.36 6.09
N ALA A 160 16.67 -2.40 5.94
CA ALA A 160 18.13 -2.28 6.04
C ALA A 160 18.69 -1.32 4.99
N GLY A 161 18.22 -1.40 3.74
CA GLY A 161 18.64 -0.48 2.67
C GLY A 161 18.22 0.97 2.90
N ILE A 162 17.02 1.20 3.45
CA ILE A 162 16.54 2.54 3.82
C ILE A 162 17.43 3.15 4.91
N LYS A 163 17.80 2.36 5.93
CA LYS A 163 18.71 2.81 6.98
C LYS A 163 20.08 3.21 6.44
N GLU A 164 20.66 2.37 5.58
CA GLU A 164 21.96 2.65 4.97
C GLU A 164 21.93 3.94 4.13
N LEU A 165 20.84 4.18 3.39
CA LEU A 165 20.67 5.43 2.62
C LEU A 165 20.53 6.64 3.54
N GLY A 166 19.74 6.54 4.61
CA GLY A 166 19.57 7.61 5.59
C GLY A 166 20.88 7.98 6.27
N ASP A 167 21.67 6.99 6.67
CA ASP A 167 22.98 7.20 7.27
C ASP A 167 23.98 7.86 6.30
N LYS A 168 23.86 7.60 4.99
CA LYS A 168 24.72 8.21 3.95
C LYS A 168 24.32 9.61 3.53
N THR A 169 23.06 10.01 3.70
CA THR A 169 22.57 11.35 3.29
C THR A 169 22.67 12.40 4.40
N LEU A 170 23.01 11.99 5.62
CA LEU A 170 23.22 12.87 6.77
C LEU A 170 24.68 13.33 6.93
N PHE A 171 25.54 13.08 5.95
CA PHE A 171 26.94 13.56 5.89
C PHE A 171 27.25 14.22 4.54
#